data_AF-A0A957DU52-F1
#
_entry.id   AF-A0A957DU52-F1
#
_cell.length_a   1.000
_cell.length_b   1.000
_cell.length_c   1.000
_cell.angle_alpha   90.00
_cell.angle_beta   90.00
_cell.angle_gamma   90.00
#
_symmetry.space_group_name_H-M   'P 1'
#
loop_
_entity.id
_entity.type
_entity.pdbx_description
1 polymer ?
#
loop_
_entity_poly.entity_id
_entity_poly.type
_entity_poly.pdbx_seq_one_letter_code
_entity_poly.pdbx_strand_id
1 'polypeptide(L)'
;MRLEKKREEEIAKRKGLTGKTIIQVIWLLFTGTLAYFFTNYLFSQGIINANTFYNQLFIPRSVPELGVKLIMVLGLVIVMQIVFSIGYIVASPEGRRRTGDASMHSRNKDPFDDHFG
;
A
#
# COMPACT_ATOMS: atom_id res chain seq x y z
N MET A 1 14.85 -31.53 17.74
CA MET A 1 14.91 -31.30 16.27
C MET A 1 13.62 -30.84 15.59
N ARG A 2 12.39 -31.28 15.92
CA ARG A 2 11.17 -30.74 15.26
C ARG A 2 10.73 -29.35 15.77
N LEU A 3 10.98 -29.05 17.05
CA LEU A 3 10.59 -27.78 17.68
C LEU A 3 11.50 -26.61 17.28
N GLU A 4 12.80 -26.86 17.16
CA GLU A 4 13.79 -25.83 16.75
C GLU A 4 13.55 -25.39 15.30
N LYS A 5 13.26 -26.34 14.40
CA LYS A 5 12.94 -26.05 12.98
C LYS A 5 11.65 -25.25 12.81
N LYS A 6 10.59 -25.55 13.58
CA LYS A 6 9.37 -24.72 13.60
C LYS A 6 9.66 -23.28 14.05
N ARG A 7 10.59 -23.10 14.98
CA ARG A 7 11.00 -21.77 15.46
C ARG A 7 11.77 -21.01 14.39
N GLU A 8 12.64 -21.66 13.63
CA GLU A 8 13.37 -21.06 12.52
C GLU A 8 12.44 -20.66 11.35
N GLU A 9 11.44 -21.47 11.04
CA GLU A 9 10.41 -21.14 10.05
C GLU A 9 9.59 -19.90 10.45
N GLU A 10 9.21 -19.78 11.73
CA GLU A 10 8.54 -18.58 12.23
C GLU A 10 9.43 -17.34 12.15
N ILE A 11 10.73 -17.48 12.46
CA ILE A 11 11.69 -16.37 12.38
C ILE A 11 11.91 -15.96 10.91
N ALA A 12 12.02 -16.90 9.99
CA ALA A 12 12.20 -16.65 8.56
C ALA A 12 10.96 -15.96 7.95
N LYS A 13 9.75 -16.43 8.28
CA LYS A 13 8.49 -15.78 7.87
C LYS A 13 8.40 -14.35 8.40
N ARG A 14 8.80 -14.11 9.66
CA ARG A 14 8.84 -12.76 10.25
C ARG A 14 9.82 -11.84 9.54
N LYS A 15 11.03 -12.31 9.20
CA LYS A 15 12.02 -11.52 8.45
C LYS A 15 11.51 -11.12 7.06
N GLY A 16 10.82 -12.02 6.36
CA GLY A 16 10.21 -11.73 5.05
C GLY A 16 9.07 -10.70 5.12
N LEU A 17 8.31 -10.69 6.22
CA LEU A 17 7.26 -9.70 6.48
C LEU A 17 7.85 -8.31 6.74
N THR A 18 8.93 -8.21 7.52
CA THR A 18 9.57 -6.93 7.85
C THR A 18 10.05 -6.17 6.62
N GLY A 19 10.69 -6.85 5.66
CA GLY A 19 11.15 -6.21 4.41
C GLY A 19 9.99 -5.63 3.58
N LYS A 20 8.89 -6.39 3.47
CA LYS A 20 7.68 -5.93 2.77
C LYS A 20 7.05 -4.71 3.45
N THR A 21 6.99 -4.71 4.78
CA THR A 21 6.47 -3.56 5.55
C THR A 21 7.33 -2.32 5.34
N ILE A 22 8.66 -2.44 5.33
CA ILE A 22 9.56 -1.29 5.10
C ILE A 22 9.29 -0.67 3.72
N ILE A 23 9.22 -1.50 2.68
CA ILE A 23 8.93 -1.03 1.32
C ILE A 23 7.55 -0.35 1.26
N GLN A 24 6.54 -0.94 1.91
CA GLN A 24 5.20 -0.37 1.97
C GLN A 24 5.17 0.98 2.70
N VAL A 25 5.94 1.15 3.78
CA VAL A 25 6.06 2.44 4.48
C VAL A 25 6.75 3.48 3.62
N ILE A 26 7.86 3.13 2.95
CA ILE A 26 8.54 4.03 2.01
C ILE A 26 7.59 4.45 0.88
N TRP A 27 6.83 3.50 0.34
CA TRP A 27 5.84 3.77 -0.70
C TRP A 27 4.70 4.68 -0.21
N LEU A 28 4.22 4.47 1.01
CA LEU A 28 3.22 5.32 1.64
C LEU A 28 3.73 6.75 1.83
N LEU A 29 4.97 6.91 2.29
CA LEU A 29 5.60 8.22 2.43
C LEU A 29 5.71 8.92 1.06
N PHE A 30 6.18 8.22 0.04
CA PHE A 30 6.33 8.76 -1.31
C PHE A 30 4.98 9.23 -1.89
N THR A 31 3.95 8.39 -1.80
CA THR A 31 2.60 8.74 -2.27
C THR A 31 1.97 9.87 -1.44
N GLY A 32 2.21 9.89 -0.12
CA GLY A 32 1.81 10.98 0.77
C GLY A 32 2.43 12.33 0.40
N THR A 33 3.74 12.33 0.14
CA THR A 33 4.46 13.54 -0.31
C THR A 33 3.94 14.03 -1.66
N LEU A 34 3.74 13.14 -2.63
CA LEU A 34 3.16 13.50 -3.93
C LEU A 34 1.75 14.07 -3.79
N ALA A 35 0.89 13.42 -3.00
CA ALA A 35 -0.46 13.90 -2.74
C ALA A 35 -0.47 15.30 -2.09
N TYR A 36 0.46 15.56 -1.17
CA TYR A 36 0.61 16.88 -0.55
C TYR A 36 0.99 17.97 -1.56
N PHE A 37 2.01 17.75 -2.39
CA PHE A 37 2.40 18.71 -3.42
C PHE A 37 1.29 18.94 -4.45
N PHE A 38 0.64 17.87 -4.90
CA PHE A 38 -0.46 17.94 -5.83
C PHE A 38 -1.67 18.70 -5.26
N THR A 39 -2.01 18.44 -3.99
CA THR A 39 -3.11 19.16 -3.31
C THR A 39 -2.78 20.65 -3.19
N ASN A 40 -1.57 21.00 -2.75
CA ASN A 40 -1.16 22.41 -2.67
C ASN A 40 -1.16 23.10 -4.03
N TYR A 41 -0.77 22.39 -5.09
CA TYR A 41 -0.85 22.90 -6.45
C TYR A 41 -2.30 23.19 -6.87
N LEU A 42 -3.24 22.28 -6.59
CA LEU A 42 -4.66 22.49 -6.93
C LEU A 42 -5.28 23.67 -6.17
N PHE A 43 -4.91 23.86 -4.90
CA PHE A 43 -5.35 25.02 -4.13
C PHE A 43 -4.67 26.32 -4.60
N SER A 44 -3.39 26.31 -4.96
CA SER A 44 -2.67 27.51 -5.41
C SER A 44 -3.14 28.00 -6.78
N GLN A 45 -3.55 27.08 -7.66
CA GLN A 45 -4.16 27.40 -8.95
C GLN A 45 -5.65 27.78 -8.84
N GLY A 46 -6.25 27.72 -7.64
CA GLY A 46 -7.67 28.03 -7.43
C GLY A 46 -8.64 27.04 -8.07
N ILE A 47 -8.15 25.88 -8.53
CA ILE A 47 -8.97 24.80 -9.11
C ILE A 47 -9.89 24.22 -8.02
N ILE A 48 -9.37 24.13 -6.80
CA ILE A 48 -10.11 23.64 -5.64
C ILE A 48 -10.15 24.73 -4.57
N ASN A 49 -11.34 24.94 -4.02
CA ASN A 49 -11.60 25.92 -2.98
C ASN A 49 -12.17 25.23 -1.74
N ALA A 50 -11.72 25.64 -0.55
CA ALA A 50 -12.25 25.16 0.73
C ALA A 50 -13.78 25.37 0.85
N ASN A 51 -14.31 26.41 0.23
CA ASN A 51 -15.76 26.67 0.19
C ASN A 51 -16.55 25.53 -0.45
N THR A 52 -15.98 24.85 -1.44
CA THR A 52 -16.60 23.67 -2.07
C THR A 52 -16.79 22.57 -1.04
N PHE A 53 -15.82 22.35 -0.16
CA PHE A 53 -15.91 21.33 0.89
C PHE A 53 -16.95 21.67 1.97
N TYR A 54 -17.00 22.93 2.39
CA TYR A 54 -17.99 23.33 3.40
C TYR A 54 -19.42 23.25 2.87
N ASN A 55 -19.63 23.58 1.60
CA ASN A 55 -20.97 23.68 1.03
C ASN A 55 -21.47 22.38 0.36
N GLN A 56 -20.58 21.59 -0.24
CA GLN A 56 -20.97 20.36 -0.99
C GLN A 56 -20.72 19.07 -0.20
N LEU A 57 -19.65 19.05 0.59
CA LEU A 57 -19.25 17.87 1.38
C LEU A 57 -19.71 17.96 2.84
N PHE A 58 -20.53 18.98 3.18
CA PHE A 58 -21.09 19.22 4.52
C PHE A 58 -20.03 19.25 5.63
N ILE A 59 -18.80 19.65 5.30
CA ILE A 59 -17.76 19.81 6.32
C ILE A 59 -18.11 21.05 7.16
N PRO A 60 -18.13 20.97 8.50
CA PRO A 60 -18.36 22.12 9.34
C PRO A 60 -17.31 23.22 9.10
N ARG A 61 -17.74 24.49 9.02
CA ARG A 61 -16.83 25.65 8.90
C ARG A 61 -15.93 25.86 10.12
N SER A 62 -16.20 25.14 11.22
CA SER A 62 -15.31 25.07 12.37
C SER A 62 -14.00 24.34 12.06
N VAL A 63 -13.94 23.55 10.99
CA VAL A 63 -12.70 22.95 10.50
C VAL A 63 -11.89 24.02 9.77
N PRO A 64 -10.64 24.29 10.17
CA PRO A 64 -9.81 25.25 9.46
C PRO A 64 -9.43 24.73 8.07
N GLU A 65 -9.08 25.62 7.15
CA GLU A 65 -8.68 25.27 5.77
C GLU A 65 -7.55 24.23 5.74
N LEU A 66 -6.62 24.29 6.70
CA LEU A 66 -5.55 23.31 6.84
C LEU A 66 -6.11 21.90 7.11
N GLY A 67 -7.17 21.78 7.91
CA GLY A 67 -7.87 20.51 8.13
C GLY A 67 -8.50 19.97 6.85
N VAL A 68 -9.12 20.83 6.04
CA VAL A 68 -9.68 20.46 4.73
C VAL A 68 -8.60 19.96 3.78
N LYS A 69 -7.46 20.67 3.71
CA LYS A 69 -6.30 20.24 2.91
C LYS A 69 -5.78 18.87 3.34
N LEU A 70 -5.66 18.61 4.65
CA LEU A 70 -5.24 17.31 5.16
C LEU A 70 -6.22 16.19 4.79
N ILE A 71 -7.52 16.42 4.93
CA ILE A 71 -8.55 15.44 4.52
C ILE A 71 -8.42 15.12 3.04
N MET A 72 -8.20 16.14 2.20
CA MET A 72 -8.01 15.95 0.76
C MET A 72 -6.73 15.17 0.44
N VAL A 73 -5.61 15.46 1.11
CA VAL A 73 -4.36 14.71 0.96
C VAL A 73 -4.58 13.24 1.32
N LEU A 74 -5.21 12.96 2.46
CA LEU A 74 -5.51 11.59 2.89
C LEU A 74 -6.42 10.87 1.89
N GLY A 75 -7.47 11.54 1.41
CA GLY A 75 -8.37 11.01 0.38
C GLY A 75 -7.63 10.67 -0.91
N LEU A 76 -6.76 11.56 -1.39
CA LEU A 76 -5.94 11.32 -2.58
C LEU A 76 -4.97 10.15 -2.39
N VAL A 77 -4.33 10.02 -1.22
CA VAL A 77 -3.47 8.88 -0.91
C VAL A 77 -4.26 7.59 -1.00
N ILE A 78 -5.45 7.53 -0.41
CA ILE A 78 -6.31 6.33 -0.47
C ILE A 78 -6.64 5.97 -1.92
N VAL A 79 -7.05 6.95 -2.72
CA VAL A 79 -7.37 6.75 -4.15
C VAL A 79 -6.14 6.26 -4.91
N MET A 80 -4.97 6.87 -4.70
CA MET A 80 -3.72 6.44 -5.32
C MET A 80 -3.34 5.01 -4.92
N GLN A 81 -3.48 4.64 -3.64
CA GLN A 81 -3.20 3.29 -3.17
C GLN A 81 -4.12 2.25 -3.83
N ILE A 82 -5.40 2.58 -4.04
CA ILE A 82 -6.33 1.71 -4.78
C ILE A 82 -5.89 1.56 -6.23
N VAL A 83 -5.60 2.67 -6.93
CA VAL A 83 -5.16 2.65 -8.34
C VAL A 83 -3.87 1.85 -8.50
N PHE A 84 -2.89 2.05 -7.61
CA PHE A 84 -1.65 1.29 -7.62
C PHE A 84 -1.87 -0.19 -7.29
N SER A 85 -2.79 -0.52 -6.38
CA SER A 85 -3.12 -1.92 -6.08
C SER A 85 -3.70 -2.63 -7.30
N ILE A 86 -4.65 -1.99 -8.00
CA ILE A 86 -5.21 -2.50 -9.25
C ILE A 86 -4.12 -2.61 -10.33
N GLY A 87 -3.30 -1.57 -10.47
CA GLY A 87 -2.17 -1.55 -11.40
C GLY A 87 -1.19 -2.68 -11.13
N TYR A 88 -0.86 -2.97 -9.86
CA TYR A 88 -0.01 -4.09 -9.47
C TYR A 88 -0.65 -5.44 -9.83
N ILE A 89 -1.96 -5.61 -9.59
CA ILE A 89 -2.68 -6.84 -9.97
C ILE A 89 -2.63 -7.07 -11.47
N VAL A 90 -2.82 -6.04 -12.28
CA VAL A 90 -2.88 -6.15 -13.75
C VAL A 90 -1.47 -6.26 -14.36
N ALA A 91 -0.51 -5.47 -13.89
CA ALA A 91 0.79 -5.34 -14.53
C ALA A 91 1.82 -6.35 -14.01
N SER A 92 1.78 -6.75 -12.73
CA SER A 92 2.82 -7.62 -12.17
C SER A 92 2.56 -9.12 -12.49
N PRO A 93 3.61 -9.91 -12.80
CA PRO A 93 3.48 -11.36 -12.98
C PRO A 93 2.96 -12.08 -11.73
N GLU A 94 3.28 -11.55 -10.54
CA GLU A 94 2.83 -12.08 -9.25
C GLU A 94 1.35 -11.74 -8.97
N GLY A 95 0.89 -10.55 -9.37
CA GLY A 95 -0.51 -10.13 -9.26
C GLY A 95 -1.44 -10.79 -10.29
N ARG A 96 -0.91 -11.20 -11.45
CA ARG A 96 -1.64 -11.95 -12.49
C ARG A 96 -1.76 -13.45 -12.21
N ARG A 97 -0.98 -14.00 -11.26
CA ARG A 97 -1.06 -15.43 -10.91
C ARG A 97 -2.32 -15.70 -10.11
N ARG A 98 -3.32 -16.32 -10.74
CA ARG A 98 -4.54 -16.79 -10.09
C ARG A 98 -4.18 -17.73 -8.93
N THR A 99 -4.76 -17.51 -7.76
CA THR A 99 -4.71 -18.46 -6.66
C THR A 99 -5.36 -19.77 -7.14
N GLY A 100 -4.57 -20.79 -7.45
CA GLY A 100 -5.05 -22.08 -7.93
C GLY A 100 -4.43 -22.62 -9.23
N ASP A 101 -3.53 -21.88 -9.90
CA ASP A 101 -2.77 -22.47 -11.01
C ASP A 101 -1.77 -23.49 -10.46
N ALA A 102 -1.92 -24.74 -10.90
CA ALA A 102 -1.05 -25.84 -10.51
C ALA A 102 0.35 -25.62 -11.10
N SER A 103 1.27 -25.04 -10.32
CA SER A 103 2.69 -25.07 -10.65
C SER A 103 3.30 -26.41 -10.22
N MET A 104 4.15 -27.00 -11.07
CA MET A 104 4.88 -28.24 -10.75
C MET A 104 5.78 -28.13 -9.52
N HIS A 105 5.98 -26.93 -8.98
CA HIS A 105 6.78 -26.68 -7.79
C HIS A 105 5.92 -25.96 -6.76
N SER A 106 5.99 -26.42 -5.50
CA SER A 106 5.31 -25.79 -4.38
C SER A 106 5.85 -24.38 -4.18
N ARG A 107 4.95 -23.42 -3.92
CA ARG A 107 5.28 -22.01 -3.68
C ARG A 107 6.15 -21.78 -2.43
N ASN A 108 6.29 -22.81 -1.62
CA ASN A 108 7.14 -22.88 -0.44
C ASN A 108 8.09 -24.05 -0.70
N LYS A 109 9.39 -23.79 -0.89
CA LYS A 109 10.39 -24.85 -1.09
C LYS A 109 10.17 -25.90 0.00
N ASP A 110 9.87 -27.13 -0.40
CA ASP A 110 9.70 -28.20 0.58
C ASP A 110 11.08 -28.43 1.23
N PRO A 111 11.22 -28.29 2.55
CA PRO A 111 12.50 -28.55 3.23
C PRO A 111 13.00 -29.99 3.07
N PHE A 112 12.23 -30.89 2.44
CA PHE A 112 12.65 -32.24 2.07
C PHE A 112 13.21 -32.37 0.64
N ASP A 113 13.12 -31.34 -0.21
CA ASP A 113 13.62 -31.39 -1.60
C ASP A 113 15.16 -31.31 -1.69
N ASP A 114 15.85 -30.86 -0.63
CA ASP A 114 17.31 -30.67 -0.62
C ASP A 114 18.11 -31.92 -0.19
N HIS A 115 17.45 -33.05 0.06
CA HIS A 115 18.13 -34.27 0.57
C HIS A 115 18.31 -35.39 -0.47
N PHE A 116 17.91 -35.18 -1.72
CA PHE A 116 18.16 -36.11 -2.83
C PHE A 116 18.88 -35.40 -3.99
N GLY A 117 20.10 -34.93 -3.72
CA GLY A 117 21.02 -34.35 -4.70
C GLY A 117 22.39 -34.13 -4.10
#